data_AF-A0A651EZX2-F1
#
_entry.id   AF-A0A651EZX2-F1
#
_cell.length_a   1.000
_cell.length_b   1.000
_cell.length_c   1.000
_cell.angle_alpha   90.00
_cell.angle_beta   90.00
_cell.angle_gamma   90.00
#
_symmetry.space_group_name_H-M   'P 1'
#
loop_
_entity.id
_entity.type
_entity.pdbx_description
1 polymer ?
#
loop_
_entity_poly.entity_id
_entity_poly.type
_entity_poly.pdbx_seq_one_letter_code
_entity_poly.pdbx_strand_id
1 'polypeptide(L)'
;MSRFAAPIAEQIWDMKYRFKAVDGTPRDAAVEDTWARVARALAAPEPEATRPRWESAFRAALDDFRFLPAGRILAGAGTARSVTLFNCFVMGAVPDSLDGIFGHLREAALTMQQGGGIGYDFSTIRPAGAPVKGVAADASGPLSFMDVWDAMCRTIMSAGARRGAMMATLRCDHPDIEAFV
;
A
#
# COMPACT_ATOMS: atom_id res chain seq x y z
N MET A 1 -27.46 6.54 18.61
CA MET A 1 -27.23 5.08 18.51
C MET A 1 -26.12 4.85 17.51
N SER A 2 -25.23 3.88 17.76
CA SER A 2 -24.14 3.56 16.83
C SER A 2 -24.71 3.13 15.47
N ARG A 3 -24.11 3.59 14.37
CA ARG A 3 -24.46 3.16 13.00
C ARG A 3 -23.98 1.75 12.68
N PHE A 4 -23.03 1.24 13.46
CA PHE A 4 -22.44 -0.06 13.21
C PHE A 4 -23.36 -1.18 13.68
N ALA A 5 -23.66 -2.12 12.78
CA ALA A 5 -24.47 -3.30 13.12
C ALA A 5 -23.78 -4.24 14.13
N ALA A 6 -22.45 -4.20 14.20
CA ALA A 6 -21.65 -5.03 15.09
C ALA A 6 -20.62 -4.18 15.88
N PRO A 7 -20.46 -4.40 17.19
CA PRO A 7 -19.48 -3.66 18.01
C PRO A 7 -18.05 -3.73 17.49
N ILE A 8 -17.66 -4.86 16.91
CA ILE A 8 -16.32 -5.05 16.33
C ILE A 8 -16.05 -4.11 15.13
N ALA A 9 -17.08 -3.78 14.35
CA ALA A 9 -16.92 -2.87 13.21
C ALA A 9 -16.62 -1.44 13.68
N GLU A 10 -17.27 -1.01 14.76
CA GLU A 10 -17.00 0.28 15.40
C GLU A 10 -15.58 0.32 15.98
N GLN A 11 -15.15 -0.75 16.66
CA GLN A 11 -13.78 -0.87 17.19
C GLN A 11 -12.73 -0.81 16.09
N ILE A 12 -12.95 -1.52 14.97
CA ILE A 12 -12.04 -1.51 13.82
C ILE A 12 -12.00 -0.11 13.19
N TRP A 13 -13.14 0.54 13.01
CA TRP A 13 -13.19 1.92 12.52
C TRP A 13 -12.39 2.87 13.41
N ASP A 14 -12.65 2.86 14.73
CA ASP A 14 -11.95 3.71 15.68
C ASP A 14 -10.43 3.46 15.71
N MET A 15 -10.03 2.19 15.59
CA MET A 15 -8.61 1.81 15.62
C MET A 15 -7.88 2.09 14.30
N LYS A 16 -8.51 1.88 13.13
CA LYS A 16 -7.80 1.80 11.84
C LYS A 16 -8.17 2.87 10.82
N TYR A 17 -9.35 3.48 10.92
CA TYR A 17 -9.90 4.36 9.87
C TYR A 17 -10.32 5.73 10.36
N ARG A 18 -10.67 5.86 11.64
CA ARG A 18 -11.03 7.14 12.27
C ARG A 18 -9.85 8.10 12.23
N PHE A 19 -10.07 9.29 11.68
CA PHE A 19 -9.03 10.28 11.69
C PHE A 19 -8.86 10.85 13.10
N LYS A 20 -7.63 10.72 13.62
CA LYS A 20 -7.20 11.22 14.92
C LYS A 20 -5.99 12.15 14.73
N ALA A 21 -5.89 13.17 15.58
CA ALA A 21 -4.69 13.98 15.72
C ALA A 21 -3.53 13.14 16.28
N VAL A 22 -2.33 13.73 16.32
CA VAL A 22 -1.09 13.04 16.75
C VAL A 22 -1.17 12.62 18.22
N ASP A 23 -1.86 13.39 19.05
CA ASP A 23 -2.14 13.11 20.46
C ASP A 23 -3.24 12.05 20.68
N GLY A 24 -3.83 11.53 19.59
CA GLY A 24 -4.93 10.56 19.64
C GLY A 24 -6.32 11.20 19.68
N THR A 25 -6.44 12.53 19.78
CA THR A 25 -7.73 13.22 19.81
C THR A 25 -8.51 12.98 18.51
N PRO A 26 -9.75 12.47 18.57
CA PRO A 26 -10.57 12.28 17.39
C PRO A 26 -10.85 13.58 16.63
N ARG A 27 -10.59 13.57 15.32
CA ARG A 27 -11.00 14.63 14.39
C ARG A 27 -12.33 14.30 13.73
N ASP A 28 -12.54 13.01 13.43
CA ASP A 28 -13.86 12.48 13.08
C ASP A 28 -14.56 12.11 14.39
N ALA A 29 -15.66 12.78 14.77
CA ALA A 29 -16.39 12.45 16.00
C ALA A 29 -17.25 11.20 15.82
N ALA A 30 -17.81 11.01 14.63
CA ALA A 30 -18.59 9.84 14.22
C ALA A 30 -18.18 9.34 12.82
N VAL A 31 -18.71 8.19 12.40
CA VAL A 31 -18.42 7.61 11.07
C VAL A 31 -18.91 8.51 9.94
N GLU A 32 -19.98 9.28 10.18
CA GLU A 32 -20.51 10.28 9.27
C GLU A 32 -19.49 11.39 8.95
N ASP A 33 -18.63 11.75 9.91
CA ASP A 33 -17.57 12.73 9.70
C ASP A 33 -16.47 12.14 8.81
N THR A 34 -16.16 10.84 8.99
CA THR A 34 -15.28 10.12 8.06
C THR A 34 -15.85 10.16 6.63
N TRP A 35 -17.15 9.90 6.46
CA TRP A 35 -17.80 9.95 5.14
C TRP A 35 -17.76 11.36 4.54
N ALA A 36 -18.04 12.39 5.33
CA ALA A 36 -17.96 13.79 4.89
C ALA A 36 -16.54 14.17 4.44
N ARG A 37 -15.53 13.83 5.26
CA ARG A 37 -14.11 14.08 4.94
C ARG A 37 -13.71 13.38 3.64
N VAL A 38 -14.04 12.10 3.50
CA VAL A 38 -13.69 11.32 2.30
C VAL A 38 -14.41 11.87 1.07
N ALA A 39 -15.72 12.14 1.15
CA ALA A 39 -16.48 12.69 0.02
C ALA A 39 -15.91 14.03 -0.47
N ARG A 40 -15.59 14.95 0.46
CA ARG A 40 -14.96 16.24 0.14
C ARG A 40 -13.59 16.05 -0.53
N ALA A 41 -12.76 15.17 0.03
CA ALA A 41 -11.43 14.91 -0.51
C ALA A 41 -11.49 14.31 -1.92
N LEU A 42 -12.45 13.42 -2.18
CA LEU A 42 -12.64 12.81 -3.50
C LEU A 42 -13.23 13.78 -4.52
N ALA A 43 -14.04 14.76 -4.10
CA ALA A 43 -14.58 15.80 -4.98
C ALA A 43 -13.56 16.92 -5.28
N ALA A 44 -12.48 17.05 -4.52
CA ALA A 44 -11.52 18.14 -4.68
C ALA A 44 -10.91 18.29 -6.10
N PRO A 45 -10.59 17.20 -6.84
CA PRO A 45 -10.10 17.29 -8.22
C PRO A 45 -11.12 17.77 -9.25
N GLU A 46 -12.42 17.78 -8.90
CA GLU A 46 -13.48 18.21 -9.81
C GLU A 46 -13.47 19.73 -10.04
N PRO A 47 -13.94 20.19 -11.21
CA PRO A 47 -14.15 21.61 -11.47
C PRO A 47 -15.00 22.27 -10.39
N GLU A 48 -14.67 23.52 -10.02
CA GLU A 48 -15.33 24.22 -8.92
C GLU A 48 -16.86 24.30 -9.09
N ALA A 49 -17.33 24.48 -10.34
CA ALA A 49 -18.76 24.56 -10.66
C ALA A 49 -19.52 23.23 -10.42
N THR A 50 -18.86 22.08 -10.53
CA THR A 50 -19.48 20.75 -10.36
C THR A 50 -19.11 20.08 -9.04
N ARG A 51 -18.08 20.59 -8.34
CA ARG A 51 -17.59 20.02 -7.08
C ARG A 51 -18.68 19.81 -6.02
N PRO A 52 -19.60 20.75 -5.73
CA PRO A 52 -20.65 20.52 -4.74
C PRO A 52 -21.59 19.38 -5.10
N ARG A 53 -21.88 19.20 -6.40
CA ARG A 53 -22.68 18.08 -6.90
C ARG A 53 -21.99 16.75 -6.63
N TRP A 54 -20.69 16.66 -6.91
CA TRP A 54 -19.91 15.43 -6.70
C TRP A 54 -19.67 15.12 -5.22
N GLU A 55 -19.39 16.12 -4.38
CA GLU A 55 -19.28 15.92 -2.93
C GLU A 55 -20.57 15.33 -2.35
N SER A 56 -21.74 15.86 -2.76
CA SER A 56 -23.05 15.33 -2.36
C SER A 56 -23.27 13.90 -2.86
N ALA A 57 -22.94 13.61 -4.12
CA ALA A 57 -23.08 12.28 -4.70
C ALA A 57 -22.17 11.24 -4.01
N PHE A 58 -20.90 11.58 -3.74
CA PHE A 58 -19.98 10.71 -3.03
C PHE A 58 -20.42 10.50 -1.59
N ARG A 59 -20.88 11.54 -0.90
CA ARG A 59 -21.42 11.40 0.46
C ARG A 59 -22.62 10.44 0.48
N ALA A 60 -23.56 10.60 -0.45
CA ALA A 60 -24.74 9.73 -0.55
C ALA A 60 -24.39 8.27 -0.90
N ALA A 61 -23.29 8.04 -1.61
CA ALA A 61 -22.78 6.69 -1.89
C ALA A 61 -22.14 6.05 -0.65
N LEU A 62 -21.45 6.83 0.18
CA LEU A 62 -20.81 6.32 1.42
C LEU A 62 -21.81 6.11 2.56
N ASP A 63 -22.91 6.86 2.55
CA ASP A 63 -23.92 6.83 3.60
C ASP A 63 -24.49 5.42 3.80
N ASP A 64 -24.69 5.05 5.06
CA ASP A 64 -25.21 3.74 5.47
C ASP A 64 -24.45 2.54 4.87
N PHE A 65 -23.14 2.70 4.67
CA PHE A 65 -22.24 1.66 4.14
C PHE A 65 -22.63 1.13 2.75
N ARG A 66 -23.44 1.88 1.97
CA ARG A 66 -23.87 1.49 0.61
C ARG A 66 -22.70 1.26 -0.34
N PHE A 67 -21.63 2.03 -0.16
CA PHE A 67 -20.34 1.82 -0.80
C PHE A 67 -19.22 2.01 0.23
N LEU A 68 -18.29 1.06 0.27
CA LEU A 68 -17.11 1.12 1.13
C LEU A 68 -15.85 1.18 0.26
N PRO A 69 -15.18 2.34 0.17
CA PRO A 69 -13.91 2.42 -0.53
C PRO A 69 -12.83 1.66 0.26
N ALA A 70 -11.75 1.32 -0.43
CA ALA A 70 -10.67 0.58 0.17
C ALA A 70 -10.06 1.31 1.38
N GLY A 71 -9.51 0.54 2.31
CA GLY A 71 -9.10 1.03 3.62
C GLY A 71 -8.05 2.15 3.61
N ARG A 72 -7.22 2.29 2.56
CA ARG A 72 -6.28 3.42 2.44
C ARG A 72 -6.99 4.73 2.11
N ILE A 73 -8.07 4.69 1.33
CA ILE A 73 -8.90 5.86 1.03
C ILE A 73 -9.58 6.35 2.32
N LEU A 74 -10.23 5.45 3.06
CA LEU A 74 -10.90 5.80 4.33
C LEU A 74 -9.95 6.43 5.36
N ALA A 75 -8.77 5.84 5.53
CA ALA A 75 -7.79 6.29 6.52
C ALA A 75 -6.99 7.54 6.10
N GLY A 76 -6.82 7.77 4.78
CA GLY A 76 -5.89 8.78 4.27
C GLY A 76 -6.55 10.02 3.67
N ALA A 77 -7.69 9.87 2.97
CA ALA A 77 -8.26 10.97 2.19
C ALA A 77 -8.66 12.16 3.08
N GLY A 78 -8.23 13.37 2.72
CA GLY A 78 -8.55 14.59 3.48
C GLY A 78 -7.87 14.71 4.85
N THR A 79 -6.86 13.88 5.16
CA THR A 79 -6.12 13.96 6.44
C THR A 79 -4.87 14.84 6.39
N ALA A 80 -4.50 15.32 5.19
CA ALA A 80 -3.23 16.02 4.90
C ALA A 80 -1.95 15.23 5.24
N ARG A 81 -2.07 13.94 5.59
CA ARG A 81 -0.92 13.05 5.82
C ARG A 81 -0.29 12.68 4.48
N SER A 82 1.04 12.58 4.44
CA SER A 82 1.81 12.12 3.28
C SER A 82 1.71 10.60 3.11
N VAL A 83 0.54 10.12 2.69
CA VAL A 83 0.24 8.70 2.47
C VAL A 83 -0.37 8.51 1.09
N THR A 84 -0.23 7.31 0.53
CA THR A 84 -0.91 6.95 -0.71
C THR A 84 -2.35 6.52 -0.44
N LEU A 85 -3.26 6.83 -1.38
CA LEU A 85 -4.64 6.34 -1.38
C LEU A 85 -4.77 5.02 -2.18
N PHE A 86 -3.74 4.64 -2.94
CA PHE A 86 -3.69 3.37 -3.64
C PHE A 86 -3.23 2.25 -2.69
N ASN A 87 -3.84 1.07 -2.84
CA ASN A 87 -3.50 -0.08 -2.00
C ASN A 87 -2.44 -0.96 -2.64
N CYS A 88 -2.51 -1.16 -3.96
CA CYS A 88 -1.74 -2.18 -4.67
C CYS A 88 -0.83 -1.52 -5.70
N PHE A 89 0.44 -1.90 -5.70
CA PHE A 89 1.44 -1.45 -6.64
C PHE A 89 2.10 -2.68 -7.26
N VAL A 90 2.01 -2.81 -8.57
CA VAL A 90 2.84 -3.74 -9.34
C VAL A 90 4.02 -2.93 -9.83
N MET A 91 5.21 -3.28 -9.35
CA MET A 91 6.42 -2.54 -9.62
C MET A 91 7.02 -2.97 -10.95
N GLY A 92 7.86 -2.10 -11.52
CA GLY A 92 8.49 -2.34 -12.81
C GLY A 92 9.40 -3.58 -12.82
N ALA A 93 9.82 -3.96 -14.03
CA ALA A 93 10.77 -5.05 -14.22
C ALA A 93 12.11 -4.71 -13.53
N VAL A 94 12.57 -5.60 -12.65
CA VAL A 94 13.83 -5.41 -11.92
C VAL A 94 15.01 -5.64 -12.88
N PRO A 95 15.88 -4.65 -13.14
CA PRO A 95 17.06 -4.88 -13.95
C PRO A 95 18.03 -5.82 -13.24
N ASP A 96 18.61 -6.77 -13.98
CA ASP A 96 19.58 -7.76 -13.47
C ASP A 96 20.98 -7.16 -13.26
N SER A 97 21.04 -6.16 -12.39
CA SER A 97 22.24 -5.46 -11.94
C SER A 97 22.05 -5.00 -10.49
N LEU A 98 23.13 -4.85 -9.73
CA LEU A 98 23.02 -4.40 -8.34
C LEU A 98 22.36 -3.02 -8.23
N ASP A 99 22.72 -2.09 -9.11
CA ASP A 99 22.09 -0.77 -9.15
C ASP A 99 20.58 -0.85 -9.45
N GLY A 100 20.18 -1.70 -10.40
CA GLY A 100 18.78 -1.95 -10.71
C GLY A 100 18.00 -2.56 -9.54
N ILE A 101 18.57 -3.59 -8.92
CA ILE A 101 17.99 -4.30 -7.76
C ILE A 101 17.82 -3.34 -6.58
N PHE A 102 18.90 -2.68 -6.14
CA PHE A 102 18.81 -1.80 -4.97
C PHE A 102 18.06 -0.49 -5.25
N GLY A 103 18.03 -0.02 -6.51
CA GLY A 103 17.15 1.06 -6.95
C GLY A 103 15.68 0.70 -6.76
N HIS A 104 15.26 -0.49 -7.21
CA HIS A 104 13.89 -0.95 -7.02
C HIS A 104 13.57 -1.25 -5.55
N LEU A 105 14.52 -1.77 -4.77
CA LEU A 105 14.35 -1.91 -3.32
C LEU A 105 14.05 -0.56 -2.65
N ARG A 106 14.75 0.51 -3.06
CA ARG A 106 14.50 1.86 -2.55
C ARG A 106 13.08 2.34 -2.91
N GLU A 107 12.64 2.12 -4.14
CA GLU A 107 11.27 2.47 -4.56
C GLU A 107 10.20 1.70 -3.78
N ALA A 108 10.44 0.40 -3.57
CA ALA A 108 9.60 -0.46 -2.74
C ALA A 108 9.47 0.08 -1.32
N ALA A 109 10.60 0.46 -0.70
CA ALA A 109 10.66 1.03 0.64
C ALA A 109 9.83 2.32 0.77
N LEU A 110 10.00 3.26 -0.17
CA LEU A 110 9.27 4.53 -0.18
C LEU A 110 7.76 4.34 -0.39
N THR A 111 7.40 3.44 -1.30
CA THR A 111 5.98 3.10 -1.56
C THR A 111 5.34 2.48 -0.31
N MET A 112 6.06 1.57 0.35
CA MET A 112 5.60 0.92 1.58
C MET A 112 5.46 1.90 2.74
N GLN A 113 6.42 2.82 2.91
CA GLN A 113 6.38 3.89 3.91
C GLN A 113 5.08 4.71 3.79
N GLN A 114 4.66 5.00 2.55
CA GLN A 114 3.43 5.75 2.27
C GLN A 114 2.15 4.93 2.43
N GLY A 115 2.22 3.61 2.61
CA GLY A 115 1.05 2.76 2.77
C GLY A 115 0.82 1.72 1.66
N GLY A 116 1.60 1.73 0.58
CA GLY A 116 1.38 0.81 -0.53
C GLY A 116 1.75 -0.63 -0.19
N GLY A 117 0.93 -1.59 -0.64
CA GLY A 117 1.35 -2.98 -0.80
C GLY A 117 2.04 -3.13 -2.16
N ILE A 118 3.18 -3.83 -2.17
CA ILE A 118 4.07 -3.91 -3.34
C ILE A 118 4.07 -5.31 -3.95
N GLY A 119 4.21 -5.41 -5.26
CA GLY A 119 4.35 -6.66 -5.99
C GLY A 119 5.51 -6.57 -6.97
N TYR A 120 6.36 -7.59 -6.99
CA TYR A 120 7.50 -7.69 -7.90
C TYR A 120 7.54 -9.03 -8.61
N ASP A 121 7.91 -8.99 -9.89
CA ASP A 121 8.37 -10.15 -10.63
C ASP A 121 9.90 -10.19 -10.59
N PHE A 122 10.45 -11.26 -9.99
CA PHE A 122 11.89 -11.46 -9.85
C PHE A 122 12.51 -12.29 -10.98
N SER A 123 11.71 -12.66 -11.99
CA SER A 123 12.14 -13.56 -13.07
C SER A 123 13.23 -13.01 -13.99
N THR A 124 13.51 -11.71 -13.91
CA THR A 124 14.59 -11.06 -14.64
C THR A 124 15.95 -11.26 -13.98
N ILE A 125 15.99 -11.55 -12.67
CA ILE A 125 17.24 -11.79 -11.95
C ILE A 125 17.76 -13.16 -12.36
N ARG A 126 19.05 -13.22 -12.74
CA ARG A 126 19.69 -14.48 -13.15
C ARG A 126 19.65 -15.54 -12.03
N PRO A 127 19.65 -16.83 -12.37
CA PRO A 127 19.54 -17.89 -11.37
C PRO A 127 20.78 -17.99 -10.47
N ALA A 128 20.61 -18.64 -9.33
CA ALA A 128 21.71 -18.96 -8.43
C ALA A 128 22.80 -19.76 -9.16
N GLY A 129 24.06 -19.43 -8.91
CA GLY A 129 25.20 -20.07 -9.59
C GLY A 129 25.52 -19.50 -10.97
N ALA A 130 24.72 -18.59 -11.52
CA ALA A 130 25.04 -17.96 -12.80
C ALA A 130 26.29 -17.06 -12.69
N PRO A 131 27.18 -17.05 -13.70
CA PRO A 131 28.42 -16.28 -13.62
C PRO A 131 28.17 -14.76 -13.63
N VAL A 132 28.84 -14.04 -12.73
CA VAL A 132 28.83 -12.57 -12.67
C VAL A 132 30.06 -12.01 -13.38
N LYS A 133 29.83 -11.40 -14.55
CA LYS A 133 30.90 -10.77 -15.34
C LYS A 133 31.61 -9.68 -14.54
N GLY A 134 32.95 -9.70 -14.57
CA GLY A 134 33.81 -8.66 -13.98
C GLY A 134 34.14 -8.84 -12.51
N VAL A 135 33.51 -9.79 -11.79
CA VAL A 135 33.75 -10.01 -10.35
C VAL A 135 34.23 -11.45 -10.05
N ALA A 136 34.26 -12.33 -11.05
CA ALA A 136 34.66 -13.74 -10.92
C ALA A 136 33.95 -14.46 -9.76
N ALA A 137 32.66 -14.16 -9.60
CA ALA A 137 31.79 -14.71 -8.56
C ALA A 137 30.50 -15.26 -9.17
N ASP A 138 29.83 -16.12 -8.41
CA ASP A 138 28.54 -16.69 -8.78
C ASP A 138 27.40 -15.85 -8.21
N ALA A 139 26.29 -15.76 -8.95
CA ALA A 139 25.11 -15.03 -8.52
C ALA A 139 24.39 -15.75 -7.38
N SER A 140 23.84 -14.97 -6.45
CA SER A 140 23.03 -15.49 -5.33
C SER A 140 21.61 -15.93 -5.74
N GLY A 141 21.16 -15.55 -6.93
CA GLY A 141 19.81 -15.84 -7.43
C GLY A 141 18.72 -14.91 -6.87
N PRO A 142 17.51 -14.93 -7.48
CA PRO A 142 16.36 -14.13 -7.06
C PRO A 142 15.94 -14.35 -5.59
N LEU A 143 15.96 -15.59 -5.11
CA LEU A 143 15.50 -15.95 -3.75
C LEU A 143 16.30 -15.23 -2.66
N SER A 144 17.62 -15.15 -2.81
CA SER A 144 18.47 -14.42 -1.87
C SER A 144 18.18 -12.91 -1.86
N PHE A 145 17.77 -12.33 -3.00
CA PHE A 145 17.31 -10.94 -3.03
C PHE A 145 15.90 -10.77 -2.46
N MET A 146 15.02 -11.78 -2.58
CA MET A 146 13.71 -11.76 -1.91
C MET A 146 13.86 -11.62 -0.38
N ASP A 147 14.88 -12.26 0.22
CA ASP A 147 15.19 -12.09 1.65
C ASP A 147 15.52 -10.63 2.02
N VAL A 148 16.14 -9.88 1.11
CA VAL A 148 16.43 -8.45 1.29
C VAL A 148 15.13 -7.64 1.31
N TRP A 149 14.20 -7.93 0.40
CA TRP A 149 12.88 -7.29 0.40
C TRP A 149 12.06 -7.64 1.64
N ASP A 150 12.11 -8.90 2.08
CA ASP A 150 11.43 -9.36 3.28
C ASP A 150 11.99 -8.67 4.54
N ALA A 151 13.32 -8.55 4.66
CA ALA A 151 13.96 -7.77 5.72
C ALA A 151 13.52 -6.29 5.70
N MET A 152 13.44 -5.69 4.51
CA MET A 152 12.89 -4.34 4.35
C MET A 152 11.44 -4.25 4.82
N CYS A 153 10.58 -5.21 4.43
CA CYS A 153 9.16 -5.26 4.81
C CYS A 153 8.95 -5.38 6.31
N ARG A 154 9.81 -6.13 7.01
CA ARG A 154 9.79 -6.21 8.47
C ARG A 154 10.20 -4.91 9.15
N THR A 155 11.06 -4.14 8.52
CA THR A 155 11.65 -2.92 9.09
C THR A 155 10.72 -1.72 8.93
N ILE A 156 10.04 -1.61 7.78
CA ILE A 156 9.22 -0.43 7.44
C ILE A 156 7.77 -0.63 7.88
N MET A 157 7.32 0.23 8.80
CA MET A 157 5.90 0.31 9.15
C MET A 157 5.12 1.08 8.09
N SER A 158 4.05 0.48 7.58
CA SER A 158 3.30 1.00 6.43
C SER A 158 2.24 2.02 6.86
N ALA A 159 2.60 3.30 6.85
CA ALA A 159 1.74 4.44 7.19
C ALA A 159 0.84 4.22 8.41
N GLY A 160 1.41 4.37 9.60
CA GLY A 160 0.72 4.17 10.88
C GLY A 160 0.76 2.71 11.35
N ALA A 161 -0.39 2.15 11.73
CA ALA A 161 -0.48 0.86 12.42
C ALA A 161 -0.69 -0.36 11.49
N ARG A 162 -0.21 -0.31 10.24
CA ARG A 162 -0.27 -1.44 9.30
C ARG A 162 1.13 -1.98 9.01
N ARG A 163 1.24 -3.30 8.90
CA ARG A 163 2.49 -3.97 8.49
C ARG A 163 2.69 -3.82 6.98
N GLY A 164 3.94 -3.88 6.54
CA GLY A 164 4.26 -4.06 5.14
C GLY A 164 3.65 -5.33 4.58
N ALA A 165 3.23 -5.29 3.33
CA ALA A 165 2.77 -6.45 2.59
C ALA A 165 3.45 -6.43 1.22
N MET A 166 3.97 -7.58 0.81
CA MET A 166 4.60 -7.77 -0.49
C MET A 166 4.13 -9.05 -1.16
N MET A 167 4.09 -9.03 -2.49
CA MET A 167 3.97 -10.19 -3.36
C MET A 167 5.26 -10.35 -4.16
N ALA A 168 5.79 -11.56 -4.21
CA ALA A 168 6.89 -11.92 -5.10
C ALA A 168 6.39 -12.98 -6.08
N THR A 169 6.70 -12.82 -7.36
CA THR A 169 6.44 -13.83 -8.38
C THR A 169 7.73 -14.27 -9.03
N LEU A 170 7.74 -15.52 -9.48
CA LEU A 170 8.80 -16.10 -10.31
C LEU A 170 8.13 -16.92 -11.41
N ARG A 171 8.63 -16.78 -12.64
CA ARG A 171 8.13 -17.54 -13.80
C ARG A 171 8.35 -19.03 -13.56
N CYS A 172 7.38 -19.83 -13.98
CA CYS A 172 7.42 -21.29 -13.81
C CYS A 172 8.55 -21.98 -14.59
N ASP A 173 9.18 -21.29 -15.55
CA ASP A 173 10.34 -21.75 -16.30
C ASP A 173 11.67 -21.15 -15.83
N HIS A 174 11.66 -20.39 -14.74
CA HIS A 174 12.89 -19.88 -14.14
C HIS A 174 13.69 -21.06 -13.53
N PRO A 175 15.02 -21.14 -13.71
CA PRO A 175 15.79 -22.29 -13.22
C PRO A 175 15.69 -22.51 -11.70
N ASP A 176 15.47 -21.45 -10.93
CA ASP A 176 15.28 -21.51 -9.47
C ASP A 176 13.81 -21.76 -9.03
N ILE A 177 12.90 -22.13 -9.94
CA ILE A 177 11.48 -22.30 -9.62
C ILE A 177 11.22 -23.36 -8.55
N GLU A 178 11.94 -24.49 -8.59
CA GLU A 178 11.75 -25.57 -7.62
C GLU A 178 12.14 -25.14 -6.20
N ALA A 179 13.12 -24.24 -6.07
CA ALA A 179 13.51 -23.67 -4.79
C ALA A 179 12.58 -22.55 -4.31
N PHE A 180 11.78 -21.96 -5.21
CA PHE A 180 10.81 -20.93 -4.90
C PHE A 180 9.49 -21.46 -4.33
N VAL A 181 9.09 -22.68 -4.73
CA VAL A 181 7.85 -23.35 -4.29
C VAL A 181 8.02 -24.02 -2.92
#